data_AF-B9NX85-F1
#
_entry.id   AF-B9NX85-F1
#
_cell.length_a   1.000
_cell.length_b   1.000
_cell.length_c   1.000
_cell.angle_alpha   90.00
_cell.angle_beta   90.00
_cell.angle_gamma   90.00
#
_symmetry.space_group_name_H-M   'P 1'
#
loop_
_entity.id
_entity.type
_entity.pdbx_description
1 polymer ?
#
loop_
_entity_poly.entity_id
_entity_poly.type
_entity_poly.pdbx_seq_one_letter_code
_entity_poly.pdbx_strand_id
1 'polypeptide(L)'
;MLWLAVLTGQLTGNLSPSAPVGLYIRAEREQARYVTFCLRADHSGLPFYSRLCSPDIPDGQRIIKQITNRHEDGSLTVTGKVPGSIDSSLIGRIQPDQVRGYWRHWHL
;
A
#
# COMPACT_ATOMS: atom_id res chain seq x y z
N MET A 1 -24.67 -23.73 -6.37
CA MET A 1 -24.45 -22.31 -6.69
C MET A 1 -23.82 -21.64 -5.48
N LEU A 2 -22.48 -21.59 -5.45
CA LEU A 2 -21.73 -20.96 -4.37
C LEU A 2 -21.60 -19.48 -4.74
N TRP A 3 -22.40 -18.63 -4.09
CA TRP A 3 -22.25 -17.19 -4.23
C TRP A 3 -20.93 -16.79 -3.55
N LEU A 4 -19.90 -16.49 -4.35
CA LEU A 4 -18.73 -15.75 -3.89
C LEU A 4 -19.23 -14.38 -3.40
N ALA A 5 -19.34 -14.22 -2.10
CA ALA A 5 -19.46 -12.91 -1.49
C ALA A 5 -18.19 -12.13 -1.84
N VAL A 6 -18.31 -11.22 -2.80
CA VAL A 6 -17.34 -10.15 -3.01
C VAL A 6 -17.33 -9.35 -1.70
N LEU A 7 -16.34 -9.61 -0.84
CA LEU A 7 -16.04 -8.77 0.32
C LEU A 7 -15.61 -7.40 -0.22
N THR A 8 -16.60 -6.53 -0.35
CA THR A 8 -16.59 -5.22 -0.98
C THR A 8 -15.60 -4.29 -0.28
N GLY A 9 -14.33 -4.25 -0.68
CA GLY A 9 -13.40 -3.12 -0.51
C GLY A 9 -13.17 -2.53 0.90
N GLN A 10 -13.76 -3.07 1.96
CA GLN A 10 -13.70 -2.55 3.34
C GLN A 10 -12.63 -3.25 4.17
N LEU A 11 -12.14 -4.41 3.72
CA LEU A 11 -11.19 -5.26 4.41
C LEU A 11 -10.06 -5.68 3.47
N THR A 12 -8.83 -5.68 3.97
CA THR A 12 -7.68 -6.31 3.28
C THR A 12 -6.78 -7.02 4.29
N GLY A 13 -6.13 -8.10 3.85
CA GLY A 13 -5.12 -8.80 4.65
C GLY A 13 -3.71 -8.44 4.20
N ASN A 14 -2.77 -8.41 5.14
CA ASN A 14 -1.34 -8.41 4.85
C ASN A 14 -0.70 -9.67 5.42
N LEU A 15 0.01 -10.43 4.58
CA LEU A 15 0.77 -11.62 4.96
C LEU A 15 2.29 -11.41 4.88
N SER A 16 2.73 -10.22 4.48
CA SER A 16 4.15 -9.88 4.35
C SER A 16 4.65 -9.11 5.58
N PRO A 17 5.95 -9.19 5.92
CA PRO A 17 6.50 -8.44 7.04
C PRO A 17 6.72 -6.94 6.75
N SER A 18 6.25 -6.43 5.61
CA SER A 18 6.44 -5.02 5.24
C SER A 18 5.68 -4.04 6.14
N ALA A 19 4.63 -4.53 6.81
CA ALA A 19 3.79 -3.90 7.83
C ALA A 19 3.31 -4.99 8.79
N PRO A 20 2.54 -4.71 9.87
CA PRO A 20 1.97 -5.78 10.69
C PRO A 20 1.23 -6.83 9.84
N VAL A 21 1.50 -8.11 10.11
CA VAL A 21 0.70 -9.21 9.56
C VAL A 21 -0.65 -9.17 10.26
N GLY A 22 -1.74 -9.18 9.50
CA GLY A 22 -3.08 -9.07 10.08
C GLY A 22 -4.12 -8.50 9.14
N LEU A 23 -5.25 -8.12 9.74
CA LEU A 23 -6.40 -7.55 9.05
C LEU A 23 -6.36 -6.02 9.10
N TYR A 24 -6.80 -5.42 8.01
CA TYR A 24 -6.84 -3.98 7.83
C TYR A 24 -8.25 -3.58 7.41
N ILE A 25 -8.76 -2.55 8.05
CA ILE A 25 -10.06 -1.95 7.73
C ILE A 25 -9.84 -0.67 6.96
N ARG A 26 -10.68 -0.45 5.95
CA ARG A 26 -10.68 0.79 5.18
C ARG A 26 -10.86 1.99 6.10
N ALA A 27 -10.06 3.01 5.87
CA ALA A 27 -10.10 4.26 6.63
C ALA A 27 -10.19 5.43 5.67
N GLU A 28 -10.69 6.56 6.18
CA GLU A 28 -10.52 7.84 5.49
C GLU A 28 -9.05 8.27 5.54
N ARG A 29 -8.67 9.17 4.63
CA ARG A 29 -7.28 9.57 4.43
C ARG A 29 -6.66 10.04 5.73
N GLU A 30 -7.29 10.96 6.43
CA GLU A 30 -6.85 11.64 7.66
C GLU A 30 -6.75 10.65 8.83
N GLN A 31 -7.60 9.63 8.77
CA GLN A 31 -7.77 8.61 9.77
C GLN A 31 -6.79 7.43 9.60
N ALA A 32 -6.23 7.25 8.41
CA ALA A 32 -5.39 6.11 8.07
C ALA A 32 -4.02 6.14 8.76
N ARG A 33 -3.53 4.96 9.13
CA ARG A 33 -2.13 4.76 9.54
C ARG A 33 -1.32 4.04 8.46
N TYR A 34 -2.00 3.44 7.49
CA TYR A 34 -1.41 2.66 6.42
C TYR A 34 -2.03 3.01 5.07
N VAL A 35 -1.28 2.77 4.00
CA VAL A 35 -1.68 3.05 2.63
C VAL A 35 -1.29 1.89 1.70
N THR A 36 -2.14 1.64 0.71
CA THR A 36 -1.79 0.85 -0.47
C THR A 36 -1.57 1.77 -1.65
N PHE A 37 -0.52 1.52 -2.42
CA PHE A 37 -0.17 2.31 -3.59
C PHE A 37 0.48 1.45 -4.67
N CYS A 38 0.53 2.00 -5.88
CA CYS A 38 1.27 1.44 -7.01
C CYS A 38 2.59 2.20 -7.21
N LEU A 39 3.61 1.49 -7.67
CA LEU A 39 4.90 2.08 -8.05
C LEU A 39 4.71 3.02 -9.24
N ARG A 40 5.67 3.95 -9.42
CA ARG A 40 5.76 4.77 -10.63
C ARG A 40 6.50 4.02 -11.74
N ALA A 41 6.38 4.50 -12.98
CA ALA A 41 7.03 3.90 -14.14
C ALA A 41 8.57 3.86 -14.04
N ASP A 42 9.19 4.84 -13.37
CA ASP A 42 10.64 4.88 -13.11
C ASP A 42 11.13 3.77 -12.17
N HIS A 43 10.21 3.13 -11.43
CA HIS A 43 10.51 1.99 -10.56
C HIS A 43 10.02 0.66 -11.14
N SER A 44 8.94 0.65 -11.94
CA SER A 44 8.32 -0.59 -12.42
C SER A 44 9.22 -1.43 -13.33
N GLY A 45 10.15 -0.78 -14.05
CA GLY A 45 11.08 -1.45 -14.98
C GLY A 45 12.17 -2.28 -14.31
N LEU A 46 12.33 -2.24 -12.99
CA LEU A 46 13.33 -3.03 -12.29
C LEU A 46 12.84 -4.47 -12.09
N PRO A 47 13.61 -5.53 -12.45
CA PRO A 47 13.16 -6.92 -12.37
C PRO A 47 12.63 -7.33 -11.00
N PHE A 48 13.20 -6.77 -9.92
CA PHE A 48 12.78 -7.01 -8.55
C PHE A 48 11.36 -6.51 -8.24
N TYR A 49 10.86 -5.51 -8.96
CA TYR A 49 9.54 -4.91 -8.78
C TYR A 49 8.49 -5.36 -9.81
N SER A 50 8.89 -6.22 -10.75
CA SER A 50 8.05 -6.70 -11.87
C SER A 50 6.74 -7.39 -11.47
N ARG A 51 6.53 -7.71 -10.19
CA ARG A 51 5.30 -8.35 -9.69
C ARG A 51 4.42 -7.40 -8.88
N LEU A 52 4.89 -6.20 -8.57
CA LEU A 52 4.19 -5.25 -7.73
C LEU A 52 3.26 -4.37 -8.57
N CYS A 53 2.23 -3.79 -7.93
CA CYS A 53 1.36 -2.86 -8.65
C CYS A 53 2.17 -1.71 -9.26
N SER A 54 1.94 -1.42 -10.53
CA SER A 54 2.53 -0.33 -11.31
C SER A 54 1.56 0.11 -12.42
N PRO A 55 1.85 1.20 -13.18
CA PRO A 55 1.06 1.56 -14.36
C PRO A 55 0.94 0.41 -15.37
N ASP A 56 2.01 -0.37 -15.53
CA ASP A 56 2.07 -1.47 -16.50
C ASP A 56 1.39 -2.75 -15.97
N ILE A 57 1.29 -2.88 -14.65
CA ILE A 57 0.73 -4.05 -13.96
C ILE A 57 -0.24 -3.55 -12.88
N PRO A 58 -1.42 -3.03 -13.26
CA PRO A 58 -2.35 -2.40 -12.32
C PRO A 58 -2.91 -3.36 -11.26
N ASP A 59 -2.94 -4.65 -11.57
CA ASP A 59 -3.39 -5.73 -10.67
C ASP A 59 -2.23 -6.47 -9.99
N GLY A 60 -1.03 -5.88 -10.01
CA GLY A 60 0.14 -6.44 -9.34
C GLY A 60 -0.03 -6.57 -7.83
N GLN A 61 0.93 -7.23 -7.18
CA GLN A 61 0.91 -7.47 -5.74
C GLN A 61 0.80 -6.14 -4.99
N ARG A 62 -0.19 -6.08 -4.08
CA ARG A 62 -0.48 -4.90 -3.27
C ARG A 62 0.60 -4.68 -2.23
N ILE A 63 1.11 -3.46 -2.19
CA ILE A 63 2.06 -3.02 -1.16
C ILE A 63 1.26 -2.31 -0.08
N ILE A 64 1.41 -2.70 1.18
CA ILE A 64 0.86 -1.95 2.33
C ILE A 64 2.02 -1.41 3.14
N LYS A 65 2.00 -0.09 3.42
CA LYS A 65 3.04 0.59 4.20
C LYS A 65 2.46 1.54 5.22
N GLN A 66 3.22 1.76 6.29
CA GLN A 66 2.85 2.71 7.33
C GLN A 66 3.12 4.13 6.83
N ILE A 67 2.16 5.02 7.04
CA ILE A 67 2.30 6.45 6.75
C ILE A 67 3.08 7.08 7.91
N THR A 68 4.19 7.76 7.59
CA THR A 68 5.01 8.50 8.58
C THR A 68 4.86 10.00 8.45
N ASN A 69 4.56 10.51 7.26
CA ASN A 69 4.29 11.94 7.05
C ASN A 69 3.22 12.15 5.96
N ARG A 70 2.45 13.23 6.09
CA ARG A 70 1.46 13.72 5.12
C ARG A 70 1.86 15.14 4.74
N HIS A 71 2.04 15.37 3.45
CA HIS A 71 2.42 16.68 2.93
C HIS A 71 1.18 17.44 2.46
N GLU A 72 1.29 18.77 2.43
CA GLU A 72 0.21 19.67 2.01
C GLU A 72 -0.23 19.43 0.56
N ASP A 73 0.72 19.03 -0.30
CA ASP A 73 0.50 18.68 -1.71
C ASP A 73 -0.27 17.36 -1.93
N GLY A 74 -0.64 16.67 -0.87
CA GLY A 74 -1.34 15.40 -0.95
C GLY A 74 -0.44 14.17 -0.78
N SER A 75 0.87 14.33 -1.02
CA SER A 75 1.82 13.23 -1.04
C SER A 75 2.10 12.67 0.35
N LEU A 76 2.63 11.44 0.40
CA LEU A 76 2.87 10.70 1.62
C LEU A 76 4.33 10.24 1.70
N THR A 77 4.90 10.31 2.89
CA THR A 77 6.10 9.54 3.24
C THR A 77 5.65 8.25 3.90
N VAL A 78 6.19 7.12 3.45
CA VAL A 78 5.88 5.80 4.00
C VAL A 78 7.14 5.10 4.49
N THR A 79 6.98 4.18 5.44
CA THR A 79 8.03 3.28 5.93
C THR A 79 7.55 1.84 5.96
N GLY A 80 8.48 0.88 5.97
CA GLY A 80 8.19 -0.50 6.30
C GLY A 80 9.03 -1.01 7.46
N LYS A 81 8.58 -2.12 8.04
CA LYS A 81 9.10 -2.61 9.33
C LYS A 81 10.39 -3.43 9.25
N VAL A 82 10.80 -3.87 8.05
CA VAL A 82 11.95 -4.76 7.87
C VAL A 82 13.05 -4.12 7.03
N PRO A 83 14.33 -4.48 7.26
CA PRO A 83 15.42 -4.09 6.39
C PRO A 83 15.13 -4.47 4.93
N GLY A 84 15.45 -3.56 4.00
CA GLY A 84 15.21 -3.76 2.56
C GLY A 84 13.74 -3.66 2.14
N SER A 85 12.83 -3.24 3.04
CA SER A 85 11.45 -3.02 2.65
C SER A 85 11.32 -1.78 1.77
N ILE A 86 10.50 -1.85 0.73
CA ILE A 86 10.20 -0.71 -0.15
C ILE A 86 9.60 0.43 0.66
N ASP A 87 10.23 1.59 0.67
CA ASP A 87 9.74 2.77 1.37
C ASP A 87 10.18 4.06 0.69
N SER A 88 9.82 5.21 1.27
CA SER A 88 10.09 6.50 0.63
C SER A 88 11.56 6.87 0.51
N SER A 89 12.48 6.16 1.18
CA SER A 89 13.93 6.36 0.94
C SER A 89 14.36 5.78 -0.40
N LEU A 90 13.67 4.73 -0.86
CA LEU A 90 14.00 4.01 -2.08
C LEU A 90 13.19 4.48 -3.28
N ILE A 91 11.90 4.81 -3.07
CA ILE A 91 10.97 5.15 -4.14
C ILE A 91 10.47 6.61 -4.11
N GLY A 92 10.95 7.40 -3.15
CA GLY A 92 10.49 8.77 -2.93
C GLY A 92 9.10 8.87 -2.29
N ARG A 93 8.51 10.06 -2.33
CA ARG A 93 7.16 10.31 -1.82
C ARG A 93 6.12 9.59 -2.69
N ILE A 94 5.08 9.10 -2.05
CA ILE A 94 3.92 8.50 -2.72
C ILE A 94 2.97 9.62 -3.12
N GLN A 95 2.76 9.78 -4.42
CA GLN A 95 1.86 10.79 -4.95
C GLN A 95 0.39 10.38 -4.79
N PRO A 96 -0.54 11.35 -4.70
CA PRO A 96 -1.97 11.05 -4.49
C PRO A 96 -2.58 10.10 -5.52
N ASP A 97 -2.19 10.23 -6.79
CA ASP A 97 -2.64 9.40 -7.92
C ASP A 97 -2.13 7.95 -7.86
N GLN A 98 -1.06 7.70 -7.11
CA GLN A 98 -0.54 6.36 -6.86
C GLN A 98 -1.35 5.61 -5.79
N VAL A 99 -2.10 6.31 -4.95
CA VAL A 99 -2.83 5.70 -3.83
C VAL A 99 -4.00 4.86 -4.37
N ARG A 100 -4.16 3.67 -3.77
CA ARG A 100 -5.22 2.69 -4.07
C ARG A 100 -6.10 2.37 -2.86
N GLY A 101 -5.66 2.74 -1.67
CA GLY A 101 -6.46 2.55 -0.45
C GLY A 101 -5.78 3.09 0.80
N TYR A 102 -6.62 3.44 1.77
CA TYR A 102 -6.24 3.95 3.07
C TYR A 102 -6.76 3.01 4.14
N TRP A 103 -5.93 2.73 5.15
CA TRP A 103 -6.20 1.64 6.09
C TRP A 103 -5.84 1.95 7.53
N ARG A 104 -6.55 1.29 8.45
CA ARG A 104 -6.21 1.12 9.86
C ARG A 104 -5.99 -0.36 10.14
N HIS A 105 -4.96 -0.67 10.91
CA HIS A 105 -4.69 -2.05 11.35
C HIS A 105 -5.70 -2.43 12.43
N TRP A 106 -6.35 -3.57 12.28
CA TRP A 106 -7.25 -4.12 13.29
C TRP A 106 -6.40 -4.80 14.38
N HIS A 107 -6.46 -4.25 15.59
CA HIS A 107 -5.92 -4.93 16.77
C HIS A 107 -7.02 -5.87 17.31
N LEU A 108 -6.70 -7.16 17.38
CA LEU A 108 -7.41 -8.09 18.27
C LEU A 108 -6.88 -7.90 19.69
#